data_AF-A0A8S3WJ88-F1
#
_entry.id   AF-A0A8S3WJ88-F1
#
_cell.length_a   1.000
_cell.length_b   1.000
_cell.length_c   1.000
_cell.angle_alpha   90.00
_cell.angle_beta   90.00
_cell.angle_gamma   90.00
#
_symmetry.space_group_name_H-M   'P 1'
#
loop_
_entity.id
_entity.type
_entity.pdbx_description
1 polymer ?
#
loop_
_entity_poly.entity_id
_entity_poly.type
_entity_poly.pdbx_seq_one_letter_code
_entity_poly.pdbx_strand_id
1 'polypeptide(L)'
;MSSKKCCVPGCMDSGKSHKTLHLFPNPVETDRFKEWVLSIGGDILGLNNEYIFKQRRVCHAHFEEKYCCRNNRISNIAVPTINLPKSISLPIFTLSERRPLRQLEYSSKPVPSTSSDCAAGFTTTFFETDFTEKENIEPMTNIQLHSHKENEVVLARKEIKQLSKECRTPSLAVTQKIKKTIATTHAEKKLYLKLVQIPKMKVKYASQIFSRTVASNMGYLAEKGILPKECEETAEVLLFFDKQVQLV
;
A
#
# COMPACT_ATOMS: atom_id res chain seq x y z
N MET A 1 -5.57 8.70 -37.93
CA MET A 1 -4.18 8.77 -38.39
C MET A 1 -3.27 8.88 -37.17
N SER A 2 -2.52 7.83 -36.83
CA SER A 2 -1.58 7.84 -35.69
C SER A 2 -0.49 8.87 -35.95
N SER A 3 -0.41 9.90 -35.13
CA SER A 3 0.65 10.89 -35.26
C SER A 3 1.99 10.19 -34.93
N LYS A 4 2.89 10.07 -35.91
CA LYS A 4 4.24 9.48 -35.76
C LYS A 4 5.19 10.38 -34.96
N LYS A 5 4.67 11.12 -33.99
CA LYS A 5 5.40 12.07 -33.15
C LYS A 5 5.34 11.64 -31.69
N CYS A 6 6.42 11.88 -30.96
CA CYS A 6 6.43 11.71 -29.52
C CYS A 6 5.39 12.67 -28.90
N CYS A 7 4.65 12.21 -27.90
CA CYS A 7 3.68 13.04 -27.19
C CYS A 7 4.26 13.75 -25.97
N VAL A 8 5.55 13.56 -25.66
CA VAL A 8 6.22 14.22 -24.54
C VAL A 8 6.43 15.71 -24.86
N PRO A 9 5.93 16.63 -24.03
CA PRO A 9 6.15 18.06 -24.21
C PRO A 9 7.65 18.39 -24.27
N GLY A 10 8.07 19.18 -25.26
CA GLY A 10 9.47 19.57 -25.44
C GLY A 10 10.39 18.49 -26.04
N CYS A 11 9.85 17.34 -26.47
CA CYS A 11 10.66 16.31 -27.11
C CYS A 11 11.20 16.75 -28.48
N MET A 12 12.52 16.96 -28.57
CA MET A 12 13.20 17.40 -29.79
C MET A 12 13.19 16.35 -30.91
N ASP A 13 12.96 15.08 -30.56
CA ASP A 13 12.97 13.95 -31.48
C ASP A 13 11.64 13.72 -32.21
N SER A 14 10.64 14.58 -31.99
CA SER A 14 9.26 14.35 -32.40
C SER A 14 9.00 14.41 -33.92
N GLY A 15 9.97 14.80 -34.74
CA GLY A 15 9.69 15.17 -36.14
C GLY A 15 10.65 14.69 -37.24
N LYS A 16 11.88 14.22 -36.94
CA LYS A 16 12.89 14.08 -38.00
C LYS A 16 13.75 12.80 -37.97
N SER A 17 13.72 11.99 -36.93
CA SER A 17 14.54 10.77 -36.86
C SER A 17 13.67 9.55 -36.57
N HIS A 18 13.92 8.45 -37.30
CA HIS A 18 13.27 7.15 -37.16
C HIS A 18 13.60 6.49 -35.79
N LYS A 19 13.30 7.15 -34.68
CA LYS A 19 13.47 6.59 -33.34
C LYS A 19 12.29 5.68 -33.02
N THR A 20 12.56 4.55 -32.38
CA THR A 20 11.53 3.59 -31.98
C THR A 20 10.50 4.26 -31.08
N LEU A 21 9.25 4.24 -31.52
CA LEU A 21 8.09 4.81 -30.84
C LEU A 21 7.30 3.70 -30.16
N HIS A 22 7.10 3.83 -28.85
CA HIS A 22 6.36 2.88 -28.02
C HIS A 22 4.90 3.29 -27.88
N LEU A 23 4.02 2.30 -27.92
CA LEU A 23 2.60 2.48 -27.62
C LEU A 23 2.38 2.55 -26.11
N PHE A 24 1.33 3.25 -25.71
CA PHE A 24 0.89 3.23 -24.33
C PHE A 24 0.39 1.84 -23.92
N PRO A 25 0.52 1.46 -22.64
CA PRO A 25 -0.15 0.30 -22.07
C PRO A 25 -1.68 0.34 -22.23
N ASN A 26 -2.36 -0.80 -22.11
CA ASN A 26 -3.83 -0.84 -22.19
C ASN A 26 -4.48 -0.03 -21.04
N PRO A 27 -5.42 0.90 -21.31
CA PRO A 27 -6.02 1.73 -20.26
C PRO A 27 -6.95 1.00 -19.29
N VAL A 28 -7.49 -0.19 -19.63
CA VAL A 28 -8.56 -0.84 -18.86
C VAL A 28 -8.08 -1.34 -17.49
N GLU A 29 -6.85 -1.83 -17.37
CA GLU A 29 -6.39 -2.47 -16.11
C GLU A 29 -4.94 -2.14 -15.71
N THR A 30 -4.27 -1.21 -16.39
CA THR A 30 -2.85 -0.96 -16.10
C THR A 30 -2.65 0.31 -15.29
N ASP A 31 -2.31 0.19 -14.00
CA ASP A 31 -1.78 1.28 -13.17
C ASP A 31 -0.61 2.00 -13.88
N ARG A 32 0.19 1.24 -14.63
CA ARG A 32 1.26 1.73 -15.49
C ARG A 32 0.80 2.75 -16.53
N PHE A 33 -0.42 2.63 -17.07
CA PHE A 33 -0.96 3.62 -18.01
C PHE A 33 -1.13 4.97 -17.32
N LYS A 34 -1.71 4.98 -16.12
CA LYS A 34 -1.87 6.18 -15.31
C LYS A 34 -0.52 6.79 -14.97
N GLU A 35 0.44 5.96 -14.56
CA GLU A 35 1.80 6.41 -14.25
C GLU A 35 2.50 7.05 -15.46
N TRP A 36 2.39 6.47 -16.66
CA TRP A 36 2.92 7.10 -17.88
C TRP A 36 2.26 8.45 -18.16
N VAL A 37 0.94 8.52 -18.06
CA VAL A 37 0.19 9.76 -18.31
C VAL A 37 0.59 10.86 -17.31
N LEU A 38 0.75 10.50 -16.03
CA LEU A 38 1.18 11.41 -14.97
C LEU A 38 2.63 11.86 -15.14
N SER A 39 3.55 10.93 -15.43
CA SER A 39 4.98 11.25 -15.60
C SER A 39 5.24 12.16 -16.80
N ILE A 40 4.50 11.97 -17.89
CA ILE A 40 4.64 12.83 -19.08
C ILE A 40 3.96 14.18 -18.86
N GLY A 41 2.77 14.18 -18.26
CA GLY A 41 2.02 15.40 -17.94
C GLY A 41 1.65 16.26 -19.16
N GLY A 42 1.29 17.52 -18.90
CA GLY A 42 0.94 18.49 -19.94
C GLY A 42 -0.32 18.15 -20.72
N ASP A 43 -0.29 18.35 -22.04
CA ASP A 43 -1.45 18.27 -22.94
C ASP A 43 -2.16 16.91 -22.97
N ILE A 44 -1.49 15.83 -22.54
CA ILE A 44 -2.09 14.49 -22.55
C ILE A 44 -3.03 14.24 -21.36
N LEU A 45 -2.94 15.01 -20.28
CA LEU A 45 -3.78 14.82 -19.08
C LEU A 45 -5.27 15.10 -19.34
N GLY A 46 -5.57 15.98 -20.30
CA GLY A 46 -6.95 16.33 -20.67
C GLY A 46 -7.56 15.46 -21.77
N LEU A 47 -6.85 14.45 -22.28
CA LEU A 47 -7.32 13.62 -23.39
C LEU A 47 -7.97 12.32 -22.91
N ASN A 48 -8.90 11.80 -23.70
CA ASN A 48 -9.52 10.50 -23.44
C ASN A 48 -8.48 9.37 -23.46
N ASN A 49 -8.55 8.47 -22.48
CA ASN A 49 -7.62 7.35 -22.33
C ASN A 49 -7.55 6.45 -23.58
N GLU A 50 -8.69 6.22 -24.23
CA GLU A 50 -8.76 5.45 -25.49
C GLU A 50 -8.02 6.14 -26.63
N TYR A 51 -8.10 7.47 -26.68
CA TYR A 51 -7.42 8.27 -27.68
C TYR A 51 -5.91 8.25 -27.44
N ILE A 52 -5.48 8.40 -26.19
CA ILE A 52 -4.06 8.31 -25.79
C ILE A 52 -3.50 6.94 -26.19
N PHE A 53 -4.18 5.86 -25.82
CA PHE A 53 -3.77 4.50 -26.16
C PHE A 53 -3.61 4.27 -27.67
N LYS A 54 -4.59 4.73 -28.47
CA LYS A 54 -4.59 4.49 -29.92
C LYS A 54 -3.62 5.41 -30.67
N GLN A 55 -3.57 6.69 -30.35
CA GLN A 55 -2.94 7.72 -31.20
C GLN A 55 -1.63 8.29 -30.65
N ARG A 56 -1.36 8.18 -29.34
CA ARG A 56 -0.14 8.75 -28.73
C ARG A 56 0.98 7.72 -28.66
N ARG A 57 2.21 8.21 -28.79
CA ARG A 57 3.44 7.40 -28.78
C ARG A 57 4.51 8.12 -27.99
N VAL A 58 5.39 7.35 -27.35
CA VAL A 58 6.55 7.87 -26.60
C VAL A 58 7.82 7.32 -27.24
N CYS A 59 8.80 8.18 -27.53
CA CYS A 59 10.05 7.71 -28.10
C CYS A 59 10.92 6.98 -27.07
N HIS A 60 11.80 6.12 -27.58
CA HIS A 60 12.72 5.33 -26.76
C HIS A 60 13.62 6.17 -25.84
N ALA A 61 13.95 7.41 -26.23
CA ALA A 61 14.84 8.31 -25.49
C ALA A 61 14.30 8.76 -24.12
N HIS A 62 13.02 8.51 -23.81
CA HIS A 62 12.42 8.83 -22.52
C HIS A 62 12.48 7.68 -21.50
N PHE A 63 12.96 6.50 -21.91
CA PHE A 63 13.09 5.35 -21.05
C PHE A 63 14.56 5.13 -20.69
N GLU A 64 14.81 4.72 -19.44
CA GLU A 64 16.15 4.26 -19.06
C GLU A 64 16.54 3.02 -19.85
N GLU A 65 17.79 2.99 -20.28
CA GLU A 65 18.36 1.90 -21.08
C GLU A 65 18.22 0.54 -20.37
N LYS A 66 18.25 0.52 -19.03
CA LYS A 66 18.04 -0.70 -18.24
C LYS A 66 16.64 -1.34 -18.44
N TYR A 67 15.65 -0.54 -18.82
CA TYR A 67 14.29 -1.02 -19.12
C TYR A 67 14.05 -1.25 -20.61
N CYS A 68 15.06 -0.97 -21.43
CA CYS A 68 15.07 -1.15 -22.87
C CYS A 68 15.73 -2.48 -23.23
N CYS A 69 14.95 -3.42 -23.76
CA CYS A 69 15.45 -4.72 -24.17
C CYS A 69 16.10 -4.64 -25.57
N ARG A 70 16.98 -5.61 -25.87
CA ARG A 70 17.78 -5.73 -27.10
C ARG A 70 17.01 -5.56 -28.42
N ASN A 71 15.72 -5.90 -28.46
CA ASN A 71 14.88 -5.82 -29.66
C ASN A 71 14.10 -4.51 -29.77
N ASN A 72 14.61 -3.41 -29.21
CA ASN A 72 13.89 -2.14 -29.12
C ASN A 72 12.48 -2.30 -28.51
N ARG A 73 12.33 -3.24 -27.57
CA ARG A 73 11.11 -3.46 -26.80
C ARG A 73 11.34 -2.93 -25.39
N ILE A 74 10.37 -2.23 -24.83
CA ILE A 74 10.43 -1.81 -23.43
C ILE A 74 9.88 -2.92 -22.52
N SER A 75 10.44 -3.01 -21.32
CA SER A 75 9.99 -3.97 -20.30
C SER A 75 8.54 -3.70 -19.86
N ASN A 76 7.89 -4.71 -19.29
CA ASN A 76 6.52 -4.59 -18.76
C ASN A 76 6.43 -3.66 -17.54
N ILE A 77 7.56 -3.33 -16.90
CA ILE A 77 7.67 -2.38 -15.78
C ILE A 77 8.23 -1.02 -16.19
N ALA A 78 8.57 -0.84 -17.47
CA ALA A 78 9.15 0.41 -17.95
C ALA A 78 8.16 1.57 -17.79
N VAL A 79 8.65 2.67 -17.23
CA VAL A 79 7.99 3.97 -17.17
C VAL A 79 8.93 5.03 -17.72
N PRO A 80 8.42 6.06 -18.42
CA PRO A 80 9.27 7.14 -18.88
C PRO A 80 9.79 7.92 -17.66
N THR A 81 11.10 8.10 -17.58
CA THR A 81 11.79 8.79 -16.47
C THR A 81 12.80 9.81 -16.96
N ILE A 82 13.28 9.68 -18.21
CA ILE A 82 14.34 10.51 -18.78
C ILE A 82 13.74 11.61 -19.66
N ASN A 83 14.34 12.82 -19.63
CA ASN A 83 14.00 13.95 -20.52
C ASN A 83 12.51 14.32 -20.51
N LEU A 84 11.85 14.15 -19.38
CA LEU A 84 10.48 14.61 -19.18
C LEU A 84 10.48 16.12 -18.92
N PRO A 85 9.40 16.83 -19.31
CA PRO A 85 9.23 18.21 -18.86
C PRO A 85 9.28 18.19 -17.33
N LYS A 86 10.13 19.04 -16.72
CA LYS A 86 10.18 19.17 -15.26
C LYS A 86 8.79 19.58 -14.78
N SER A 87 7.98 18.61 -14.37
CA SER A 87 6.70 18.87 -13.74
C SER A 87 6.98 19.54 -12.41
N ILE A 88 6.52 20.78 -12.29
CA ILE A 88 6.48 21.58 -11.08
C ILE A 88 6.13 20.67 -9.91
N SER A 89 6.97 20.72 -8.87
CA SER A 89 6.84 20.00 -7.62
C SER A 89 5.42 20.14 -7.05
N LEU A 90 4.55 19.17 -7.30
CA LEU A 90 3.70 18.70 -6.21
C LEU A 90 4.67 18.05 -5.21
N PRO A 91 4.57 18.34 -3.91
CA PRO A 91 5.54 17.87 -2.94
C PRO A 91 5.44 16.35 -2.89
N ILE A 92 6.32 15.72 -3.67
CA ILE A 92 6.88 14.42 -3.35
C ILE A 92 7.38 14.61 -1.92
N PHE A 93 6.66 14.04 -0.95
CA PHE A 93 7.18 13.87 0.40
C PHE A 93 8.59 13.32 0.23
N THR A 94 9.55 14.18 0.54
CA THR A 94 10.97 14.03 0.25
C THR A 94 11.46 12.79 0.97
N LEU A 95 11.53 11.66 0.24
CA LEU A 95 12.53 10.64 0.50
C LEU A 95 13.88 11.17 0.02
N SER A 96 14.46 12.08 0.79
CA SER A 96 15.90 12.19 1.02
C SER A 96 16.19 13.37 1.93
N GLU A 97 16.47 13.08 3.19
CA GLU A 97 17.74 13.48 3.78
C GLU A 97 18.05 12.50 4.92
N ARG A 98 18.96 11.55 4.63
CA ARG A 98 19.70 10.89 5.70
C ARG A 98 20.50 11.99 6.40
N ARG A 99 20.01 12.49 7.53
CA ARG A 99 20.88 13.16 8.50
C ARG A 99 21.83 12.10 9.07
N PRO A 100 23.16 12.23 8.93
CA PRO A 100 24.07 11.50 9.80
C PRO A 100 24.02 12.21 11.16
N LEU A 101 23.20 11.73 12.09
CA LEU A 101 23.25 12.19 13.47
C LEU A 101 24.37 11.46 14.22
N ARG A 102 25.47 12.20 14.37
CA ARG A 102 26.33 12.33 15.55
C ARG A 102 26.91 11.05 16.16
N GLN A 103 28.19 10.88 15.84
CA GLN A 103 29.23 10.50 16.79
C GLN A 103 29.07 11.32 18.08
N LEU A 104 28.67 10.66 19.17
CA LEU A 104 28.72 11.21 20.52
C LEU A 104 30.16 11.04 21.01
N GLU A 105 30.81 12.17 21.24
CA GLU A 105 32.13 12.27 21.84
C GLU A 105 32.10 11.80 23.29
N TYR A 106 33.08 10.98 23.65
CA TYR A 106 33.41 10.65 25.03
C TYR A 106 34.57 11.53 25.50
N SER A 107 34.28 12.30 26.54
CA SER A 107 35.15 12.55 27.70
C SER A 107 36.12 13.74 27.70
N SER A 108 35.84 14.55 28.73
CA SER A 108 36.74 15.08 29.78
C SER A 108 37.24 16.54 29.76
N LYS A 109 36.61 17.32 30.67
CA LYS A 109 37.16 18.34 31.61
C LYS A 109 37.38 19.78 31.10
N PRO A 110 37.55 20.79 32.00
CA PRO A 110 36.68 21.17 33.12
C PRO A 110 36.34 22.69 33.14
N VAL A 111 35.33 23.06 33.94
CA VAL A 111 34.93 24.43 34.32
C VAL A 111 36.06 25.20 35.04
N PRO A 112 36.10 26.55 34.96
CA PRO A 112 35.48 27.35 36.02
C PRO A 112 34.78 28.67 35.58
N SER A 113 33.70 28.96 36.33
CA SER A 113 33.18 30.24 36.85
C SER A 113 33.44 31.57 36.12
N THR A 114 32.38 32.37 35.87
CA THR A 114 32.03 33.58 36.68
C THR A 114 30.73 34.26 36.21
N SER A 115 29.96 34.72 37.20
CA SER A 115 28.95 35.79 37.27
C SER A 115 28.45 36.50 36.00
N SER A 116 27.14 36.65 35.82
CA SER A 116 26.36 37.76 36.42
C SER A 116 24.90 37.70 35.97
N ASP A 117 24.05 38.28 36.80
CA ASP A 117 22.59 38.40 36.68
C ASP A 117 22.07 38.96 35.35
N CYS A 118 20.91 38.48 34.90
CA CYS A 118 19.77 39.36 34.62
C CYS A 118 18.50 38.55 34.33
N ALA A 119 17.45 38.90 35.07
CA ALA A 119 16.09 38.42 34.93
C ALA A 119 15.38 39.03 33.71
N ALA A 120 14.61 38.21 33.00
CA ALA A 120 13.37 38.51 32.27
C ALA A 120 13.03 37.23 31.48
N GLY A 121 12.00 36.45 31.82
CA GLY A 121 10.62 36.87 31.65
C GLY A 121 10.20 36.62 30.21
N PHE A 122 9.82 35.38 29.87
CA PHE A 122 8.97 35.15 28.71
C PHE A 122 7.93 34.09 29.02
N THR A 123 6.69 34.57 29.01
CA THR A 123 5.43 33.91 29.28
C THR A 123 5.11 32.86 28.24
N THR A 124 4.82 31.67 28.76
CA THR A 124 4.04 30.61 28.17
C THR A 124 2.70 31.12 27.64
N THR A 125 2.41 30.89 26.35
CA THR A 125 1.04 30.90 25.83
C THR A 125 0.76 29.58 25.13
N PHE A 126 0.04 28.73 25.87
CA PHE A 126 -0.70 27.57 25.36
C PHE A 126 -1.78 28.05 24.39
N PHE A 127 -1.95 27.34 23.27
CA PHE A 127 -3.20 27.38 22.51
C PHE A 127 -3.98 26.09 22.83
N GLU A 128 -4.99 26.25 23.67
CA GLU A 128 -6.15 25.35 23.74
C GLU A 128 -7.02 25.59 22.51
N THR A 129 -7.37 24.53 21.81
CA THR A 129 -8.56 24.51 20.98
C THR A 129 -9.38 23.29 21.37
N ASP A 130 -10.43 23.57 22.15
CA ASP A 130 -11.63 22.75 22.27
C ASP A 130 -12.16 22.39 20.89
N PHE A 131 -12.48 21.10 20.69
CA PHE A 131 -13.49 20.72 19.71
C PHE A 131 -14.41 19.66 20.32
N THR A 132 -15.67 20.07 20.35
CA THR A 132 -16.86 19.45 20.90
C THR A 132 -17.26 18.12 20.27
N GLU A 133 -17.77 17.26 21.15
CA GLU A 133 -18.63 16.09 20.99
C GLU A 133 -19.69 16.15 19.88
N LYS A 134 -19.87 14.99 19.21
CA LYS A 134 -21.07 14.37 18.57
C LYS A 134 -20.58 13.54 17.37
N GLU A 135 -20.96 12.28 17.13
CA GLU A 135 -22.16 11.52 17.43
C GLU A 135 -21.83 10.01 17.36
N ASN A 136 -22.49 9.22 18.20
CA ASN A 136 -22.46 7.77 18.24
C ASN A 136 -22.99 7.15 16.94
N ILE A 137 -22.15 6.39 16.24
CA ILE A 137 -22.58 5.35 15.30
C ILE A 137 -21.77 4.10 15.64
N GLU A 138 -22.38 3.14 16.31
CA GLU A 138 -21.78 1.82 16.56
C GLU A 138 -21.61 1.07 15.21
N PRO A 139 -20.39 0.70 14.79
CA PRO A 139 -20.22 -0.33 13.78
C PRO A 139 -20.16 -1.68 14.50
N MET A 140 -21.20 -2.49 14.33
CA MET A 140 -21.18 -3.92 14.70
C MET A 140 -19.88 -4.55 14.19
N THR A 141 -19.13 -5.16 15.10
CA THR A 141 -17.78 -5.64 14.83
C THR A 141 -17.80 -6.87 13.92
N ASN A 142 -17.02 -6.83 12.84
CA ASN A 142 -16.82 -7.95 11.90
C ASN A 142 -16.24 -9.22 12.56
N ILE A 143 -15.79 -9.14 13.81
CA ILE A 143 -15.09 -10.19 14.55
C ILE A 143 -16.07 -11.25 15.09
N GLN A 144 -17.26 -10.86 15.56
CA GLN A 144 -18.29 -11.80 16.02
C GLN A 144 -18.91 -12.62 14.87
N LEU A 145 -18.88 -12.11 13.64
CA LEU A 145 -19.31 -12.85 12.45
C LEU A 145 -18.33 -13.97 12.07
N HIS A 146 -17.03 -13.81 12.37
CA HIS A 146 -15.98 -14.77 12.04
C HIS A 146 -16.10 -16.05 12.88
N SER A 147 -16.26 -15.91 14.20
CA SER A 147 -16.32 -17.05 15.12
C SER A 147 -17.58 -17.89 14.93
N HIS A 148 -18.72 -17.27 14.64
CA HIS A 148 -19.98 -17.98 14.41
C HIS A 148 -19.94 -18.82 13.12
N LYS A 149 -19.35 -18.29 12.03
CA LYS A 149 -19.28 -18.99 10.74
C LYS A 149 -18.28 -20.14 10.73
N GLU A 150 -17.16 -20.02 11.46
CA GLU A 150 -16.21 -21.13 11.59
C GLU A 150 -16.82 -22.32 12.33
N ASN A 151 -17.65 -22.07 13.35
CA ASN A 151 -18.34 -23.11 14.10
C ASN A 151 -19.35 -23.89 13.23
N GLU A 152 -20.10 -23.21 12.35
CA GLU A 152 -21.02 -23.88 11.43
C GLU A 152 -20.30 -24.77 10.40
N VAL A 153 -19.16 -24.32 9.87
CA VAL A 153 -18.35 -25.11 8.93
C VAL A 153 -17.77 -26.36 9.61
N VAL A 154 -17.39 -26.26 10.88
CA VAL A 154 -16.91 -27.41 11.68
C VAL A 154 -18.04 -28.41 11.93
N LEU A 155 -19.26 -27.94 12.20
CA LEU A 155 -20.44 -28.79 12.40
C LEU A 155 -20.82 -29.55 11.12
N ALA A 156 -20.87 -28.86 9.98
CA ALA A 156 -21.18 -29.47 8.68
C ALA A 156 -20.16 -30.56 8.28
N ARG A 157 -18.88 -30.36 8.60
CA ARG A 157 -17.83 -31.37 8.37
C ARG A 157 -18.00 -32.63 9.23
N LYS A 158 -18.48 -32.48 10.46
CA LYS A 158 -18.77 -33.63 11.35
C LYS A 158 -19.94 -34.45 10.80
N GLU A 159 -20.97 -33.78 10.30
CA GLU A 159 -22.17 -34.41 9.72
C GLU A 159 -21.83 -35.20 8.44
N ILE A 160 -21.00 -34.64 7.55
CA ILE A 160 -20.52 -35.35 6.34
C ILE A 160 -19.70 -36.60 6.70
N LYS A 161 -18.84 -36.52 7.73
CA LYS A 161 -18.05 -37.67 8.21
C LYS A 161 -18.94 -38.75 8.83
N GLN A 162 -20.05 -38.37 9.46
CA GLN A 162 -20.99 -39.33 10.05
C GLN A 162 -21.81 -40.04 8.98
N LEU A 163 -22.37 -39.30 8.01
CA LEU A 163 -23.08 -39.86 6.86
C LEU A 163 -22.19 -40.77 6.00
N SER A 164 -20.88 -40.48 5.93
CA SER A 164 -19.89 -41.32 5.26
C SER A 164 -19.63 -42.65 5.97
N LYS A 165 -19.83 -42.76 7.28
CA LYS A 165 -19.54 -43.98 8.06
C LYS A 165 -20.71 -44.98 8.09
N GLU A 166 -21.94 -44.51 7.87
CA GLU A 166 -23.15 -45.35 7.97
C GLU A 166 -23.50 -46.13 6.68
N CYS A 167 -22.92 -45.82 5.52
CA CYS A 167 -23.25 -46.50 4.26
C CYS A 167 -22.12 -47.41 3.74
N ARG A 168 -22.29 -48.74 3.84
CA ARG A 168 -21.40 -49.73 3.18
C ARG A 168 -21.60 -49.83 1.66
N THR A 169 -22.73 -49.36 1.13
CA THR A 169 -22.99 -49.14 -0.30
C THR A 169 -23.82 -47.86 -0.44
N PRO A 170 -23.27 -46.76 -0.99
CA PRO A 170 -24.00 -45.51 -1.01
C PRO A 170 -25.09 -45.55 -2.09
N SER A 171 -26.35 -45.49 -1.65
CA SER A 171 -27.50 -45.23 -2.52
C SER A 171 -27.28 -43.95 -3.32
N LEU A 172 -27.74 -43.93 -4.58
CA LEU A 172 -27.62 -42.79 -5.49
C LEU A 172 -28.11 -41.48 -4.84
N ALA A 173 -29.16 -41.56 -4.01
CA ALA A 173 -29.70 -40.43 -3.26
C ALA A 173 -28.72 -39.84 -2.23
N VAL A 174 -27.94 -40.69 -1.54
CA VAL A 174 -26.94 -40.26 -0.55
C VAL A 174 -25.78 -39.56 -1.26
N THR A 175 -25.33 -40.09 -2.41
CA THR A 175 -24.26 -39.45 -3.19
C THR A 175 -24.66 -38.09 -3.75
N GLN A 176 -25.93 -37.93 -4.18
CA GLN A 176 -26.45 -36.65 -4.66
C GLN A 176 -26.58 -35.62 -3.53
N LYS A 177 -27.00 -36.04 -2.33
CA LYS A 177 -27.09 -35.17 -1.15
C LYS A 177 -25.70 -34.66 -0.74
N ILE A 178 -24.71 -35.54 -0.68
CA ILE A 178 -23.31 -35.18 -0.36
C ILE A 178 -22.75 -34.19 -1.40
N LYS A 179 -22.97 -34.44 -2.70
CA LYS A 179 -22.50 -33.53 -3.77
C LYS A 179 -23.11 -32.14 -3.67
N LYS A 180 -24.42 -32.04 -3.36
CA LYS A 180 -25.10 -30.74 -3.15
C LYS A 180 -24.51 -29.98 -1.96
N THR A 181 -24.30 -30.65 -0.82
CA THR A 181 -23.73 -30.01 0.38
C THR A 181 -22.27 -29.55 0.18
N ILE A 182 -21.46 -30.31 -0.57
CA ILE A 182 -20.09 -29.88 -0.91
C ILE A 182 -20.12 -28.66 -1.85
N ALA A 183 -21.04 -28.62 -2.82
CA ALA A 183 -21.16 -27.50 -3.73
C ALA A 183 -21.59 -26.20 -3.03
N THR A 184 -22.54 -26.27 -2.09
CA THR A 184 -23.00 -25.10 -1.32
C THR A 184 -21.90 -24.55 -0.41
N THR A 185 -21.22 -25.41 0.36
CA THR A 185 -20.11 -24.99 1.23
C THR A 185 -18.92 -24.40 0.45
N HIS A 186 -18.63 -24.90 -0.75
CA HIS A 186 -17.61 -24.33 -1.61
C HIS A 186 -18.01 -22.96 -2.17
N ALA A 187 -19.28 -22.77 -2.54
CA ALA A 187 -19.80 -21.48 -2.99
C ALA A 187 -19.77 -20.43 -1.86
N GLU A 188 -20.16 -20.80 -0.65
CA GLU A 188 -20.11 -19.93 0.54
C GLU A 188 -18.67 -19.56 0.90
N LYS A 189 -17.74 -20.54 0.90
CA LYS A 189 -16.32 -20.26 1.14
C LYS A 189 -15.72 -19.35 0.07
N LYS A 190 -16.13 -19.49 -1.19
CA LYS A 190 -15.69 -18.61 -2.28
C LYS A 190 -16.23 -17.19 -2.13
N LEU A 191 -17.48 -17.04 -1.69
CA LEU A 191 -18.08 -15.74 -1.38
C LEU A 191 -17.35 -15.08 -0.20
N TYR A 192 -17.05 -15.86 0.85
CA TYR A 192 -16.30 -15.40 2.02
C TYR A 192 -14.88 -14.95 1.65
N LEU A 193 -14.14 -15.73 0.86
CA LEU A 193 -12.82 -15.34 0.35
C LEU A 193 -12.85 -14.08 -0.52
N LYS A 194 -13.96 -13.81 -1.20
CA LYS A 194 -14.16 -12.58 -1.98
C LYS A 194 -14.46 -11.37 -1.09
N LEU A 195 -15.14 -11.57 0.04
CA LEU A 195 -15.43 -10.54 1.04
C LEU A 195 -14.23 -10.25 1.95
N VAL A 196 -13.42 -11.26 2.26
CA VAL A 196 -12.16 -11.17 3.03
C VAL A 196 -10.96 -11.02 2.09
N GLN A 197 -11.19 -10.46 0.90
CA GLN A 197 -10.09 -10.08 0.01
C GLN A 197 -9.43 -8.83 0.60
N ILE A 198 -8.63 -9.03 1.65
CA ILE A 198 -7.81 -8.00 2.25
C ILE A 198 -6.97 -7.44 1.10
N PRO A 199 -7.09 -6.17 0.74
CA PRO A 199 -6.32 -5.59 -0.34
C PRO A 199 -4.85 -5.86 -0.02
N LYS A 200 -4.15 -6.55 -0.93
CA LYS A 200 -2.73 -6.90 -0.75
C LYS A 200 -1.98 -5.62 -0.40
N MET A 201 -1.61 -5.49 0.87
CA MET A 201 -0.97 -4.30 1.37
C MET A 201 0.39 -4.22 0.70
N LYS A 202 0.66 -3.13 -0.03
CA LYS A 202 1.95 -2.96 -0.70
C LYS A 202 3.03 -3.02 0.38
N VAL A 203 4.07 -3.82 0.18
CA VAL A 203 5.15 -4.11 1.16
C VAL A 203 5.74 -2.84 1.78
N LYS A 204 5.75 -1.72 1.03
CA LYS A 204 6.17 -0.40 1.51
C LYS A 204 5.35 0.17 2.69
N TYR A 205 4.09 -0.26 2.86
CA TYR A 205 3.23 0.13 3.97
C TYR A 205 3.31 -0.88 5.13
N ALA A 206 3.73 -2.11 4.87
CA ALA A 206 3.98 -3.08 5.93
C ALA A 206 5.10 -2.58 6.86
N SER A 207 6.20 -2.04 6.32
CA SER A 207 7.27 -1.46 7.13
C SER A 207 6.83 -0.27 7.99
N GLN A 208 5.81 0.48 7.57
CA GLN A 208 5.24 1.56 8.39
C GLN A 208 4.40 1.00 9.56
N ILE A 209 3.63 -0.06 9.31
CA ILE A 209 2.79 -0.72 10.33
C ILE A 209 3.64 -1.46 11.37
N PHE A 210 4.78 -2.03 10.94
CA PHE A 210 5.75 -2.66 11.83
C PHE A 210 6.79 -1.69 12.41
N SER A 211 6.54 -0.37 12.37
CA SER A 211 7.48 0.58 12.97
C SER A 211 7.34 0.61 14.48
N ARG A 212 8.49 0.74 15.17
CA ARG A 212 8.55 0.97 16.62
C ARG A 212 7.64 2.09 17.10
N THR A 213 7.55 3.17 16.32
CA THR A 213 6.72 4.34 16.62
C THR A 213 5.23 3.99 16.60
N VAL A 214 4.76 3.23 15.61
CA VAL A 214 3.36 2.79 15.55
C VAL A 214 3.03 1.88 16.73
N ALA A 215 3.90 0.93 17.04
CA ALA A 215 3.70 0.03 18.17
C ALA A 215 3.64 0.77 19.52
N SER A 216 4.57 1.70 19.75
CA SER A 216 4.61 2.51 20.99
C SER A 216 3.36 3.39 21.15
N ASN A 217 2.90 4.03 20.06
CA ASN A 217 1.69 4.84 20.11
C ASN A 217 0.45 3.99 20.32
N MET A 218 0.37 2.82 19.68
CA MET A 218 -0.75 1.90 19.84
C MET A 218 -0.86 1.36 21.27
N GLY A 219 0.27 0.98 21.89
CA GLY A 219 0.31 0.57 23.30
C GLY A 219 -0.12 1.69 24.24
N TYR A 220 0.37 2.91 24.04
CA TYR A 220 -0.04 4.08 24.84
C TYR A 220 -1.54 4.38 24.73
N LEU A 221 -2.10 4.32 23.52
CA LEU A 221 -3.52 4.57 23.29
C LEU A 221 -4.40 3.46 23.89
N ALA A 222 -3.91 2.20 23.89
CA ALA A 222 -4.58 1.09 24.57
C ALA A 222 -4.56 1.26 26.10
N GLU A 223 -3.42 1.68 26.67
CA GLU A 223 -3.28 1.97 28.12
C GLU A 223 -4.23 3.09 28.58
N LYS A 224 -4.46 4.10 27.72
CA LYS A 224 -5.42 5.19 27.98
C LYS A 224 -6.88 4.81 27.74
N GLY A 225 -7.17 3.58 27.30
CA GLY A 225 -8.52 3.13 26.99
C GLY A 225 -9.12 3.78 25.75
N ILE A 226 -8.30 4.42 24.90
CA ILE A 226 -8.73 4.98 23.60
C ILE A 226 -8.85 3.85 22.56
N LEU A 227 -7.99 2.83 22.68
CA LEU A 227 -8.06 1.61 21.88
C LEU A 227 -8.46 0.39 22.75
N PRO A 228 -9.01 -0.67 22.13
CA PRO A 228 -9.27 -1.94 22.81
C PRO A 228 -8.00 -2.52 23.44
N LYS A 229 -8.16 -3.26 24.54
CA LYS A 229 -7.02 -3.79 25.30
C LYS A 229 -6.20 -4.82 24.52
N GLU A 230 -6.81 -5.48 23.54
CA GLU A 230 -6.15 -6.41 22.61
C GLU A 230 -5.08 -5.72 21.73
N CYS A 231 -5.16 -4.40 21.59
CA CYS A 231 -4.13 -3.61 20.90
C CYS A 231 -2.81 -3.54 21.68
N GLU A 232 -2.83 -3.74 23.01
CA GLU A 232 -1.63 -3.79 23.85
C GLU A 232 -0.75 -5.00 23.49
N GLU A 233 -1.35 -6.20 23.42
CA GLU A 233 -0.65 -7.43 23.02
C GLU A 233 -0.10 -7.32 21.59
N THR A 234 -0.88 -6.70 20.69
CA THR A 234 -0.44 -6.46 19.31
C THR A 234 0.76 -5.52 19.28
N ALA A 235 0.79 -4.48 20.11
CA ALA A 235 1.90 -3.54 20.20
C ALA A 235 3.19 -4.24 20.68
N GLU A 236 3.09 -5.13 21.66
CA GLU A 236 4.23 -5.92 22.14
C GLU A 236 4.81 -6.82 21.03
N VAL A 237 3.95 -7.49 20.26
CA VAL A 237 4.37 -8.33 19.13
C VAL A 237 5.09 -7.49 18.06
N LEU A 238 4.58 -6.31 17.73
CA LEU A 238 5.23 -5.40 16.78
C LEU A 238 6.62 -4.95 17.29
N LEU A 239 6.73 -4.61 18.59
CA LEU A 239 8.01 -4.25 19.21
C LEU A 239 9.00 -5.42 19.24
N PHE A 240 8.52 -6.65 19.39
CA PHE A 240 9.36 -7.84 19.33
C PHE A 240 10.00 -8.00 17.94
N PHE A 241 9.22 -7.87 16.86
CA PHE A 241 9.76 -7.96 15.50
C PHE A 241 10.76 -6.84 15.20
N ASP A 242 10.53 -5.61 15.68
CA ASP A 242 11.48 -4.51 15.52
C ASP A 242 12.84 -4.80 16.18
N LYS A 243 12.84 -5.42 17.37
CA LYS A 243 14.07 -5.86 18.05
C LYS A 243 14.83 -6.93 17.26
N GLN A 244 14.14 -7.85 16.60
CA GLN A 244 14.79 -8.90 15.82
C GLN A 244 15.44 -8.36 14.54
N VAL A 245 14.85 -7.34 13.91
CA VAL A 245 15.39 -6.72 12.70
C VAL A 245 16.70 -5.96 13.00
N GLN A 246 16.91 -5.45 14.21
CA GLN A 246 18.14 -4.73 14.59
C GLN A 246 19.34 -5.64 14.89
N LEU A 247 19.14 -6.96 14.99
CA LEU A 247 20.19 -7.94 15.31
C LEU A 247 20.86 -8.58 14.08
N VAL A 248 20.44 -8.18 12.86
CA VAL A 248 20.95 -8.67 11.57
C VAL A 248 21.71 -7.56 10.86
#